data_AF-A0A8C2HBX1-F1
#
_entry.id   AF-A0A8C2HBX1-F1
#
_cell.length_a   1.000
_cell.length_b   1.000
_cell.length_c   1.000
_cell.angle_alpha   90.00
_cell.angle_beta   90.00
_cell.angle_gamma   90.00
#
_symmetry.space_group_name_H-M   'P 1'
#
loop_
_entity.id
_entity.type
_entity.pdbx_description
1 polymer ?
#
loop_
_entity_poly.entity_id
_entity_poly.type
_entity_poly.pdbx_seq_one_letter_code
_entity_poly.pdbx_strand_id
1 'polypeptide(L)'
;MMGKLLLYKNEKGEKNKYFFMPRSIMISSYKFHKTASKMFTGQKSLKRLCSQGLGPDYLQMAYAKFAGAPLKVHKITNPWRSPTGTLPALKTREEGSISQPSKIIIHLRKQKYNADYDLSAKEGADTLAFVSLLEEKLLPALIYTLWIDSKNYVDVTRCWYAENISFPLNFLLPNRMHCQQLEKLRLMRGDPVLEPGEQLEKELCRDAFECMTLLSQRLGSQKFFFGDSPSSLDAYVFAHLAPLLKIKLPNGKLQQHLNSLNNLQQYCTNILALYFPSDARETPGRKIHAQPDSSDLDNEPHKRRNQILSVLFAVGAMLGYAILTGIVTIKRERPQLKNSGHDDGDEEDED
;
A
#
# COMPACT_ATOMS: atom_id res chain seq x y z
N MET A 1 15.73 -17.01 46.33
CA MET A 1 16.91 -17.69 45.76
C MET A 1 17.67 -16.71 44.90
N MET A 2 18.96 -16.57 45.20
CA MET A 2 19.88 -15.52 44.77
C MET A 2 20.18 -15.54 43.26
N GLY A 3 20.20 -14.35 42.65
CA GLY A 3 20.93 -14.11 41.40
C GLY A 3 22.38 -13.76 41.73
N LYS A 4 23.34 -14.42 41.07
CA LYS A 4 24.75 -14.05 41.13
C LYS A 4 24.98 -12.78 40.30
N LEU A 5 25.59 -11.80 40.96
CA LEU A 5 26.10 -10.55 40.42
C LEU A 5 27.50 -10.82 39.84
N LEU A 6 27.75 -10.45 38.57
CA LEU A 6 29.11 -10.32 38.06
C LEU A 6 29.50 -8.84 38.14
N LEU A 7 30.37 -8.54 39.09
CA LEU A 7 31.04 -7.25 39.28
C LEU A 7 32.25 -7.17 38.34
N TYR A 8 32.41 -6.03 37.67
CA TYR A 8 33.73 -5.58 37.26
C TYR A 8 33.94 -4.17 37.81
N LYS A 9 34.97 -4.04 38.63
CA LYS A 9 35.45 -2.80 39.24
C LYS A 9 36.34 -2.11 38.20
N ASN A 10 36.17 -0.82 37.98
CA ASN A 10 37.25 -0.03 37.40
C ASN A 10 37.46 1.24 38.23
N GLU A 11 38.71 1.45 38.58
CA GLU A 11 39.21 2.54 39.41
C GLU A 11 39.35 3.80 38.57
N LYS A 12 38.45 4.74 38.79
CA LYS A 12 38.68 6.21 38.83
C LYS A 12 37.31 6.86 38.89
N GLY A 13 37.12 7.66 39.93
CA GLY A 13 35.85 8.31 40.22
C GLY A 13 35.53 9.37 39.16
N GLU A 14 34.52 9.10 38.35
CA GLU A 14 33.70 10.10 37.69
C GLU A 14 32.27 9.54 37.50
N LYS A 15 31.28 10.37 37.80
CA LYS A 15 29.87 9.96 37.98
C LYS A 15 29.23 9.57 36.65
N ASN A 16 28.84 8.31 36.49
CA ASN A 16 27.98 7.87 35.37
C ASN A 16 26.56 8.47 35.51
N LYS A 17 26.16 9.32 34.54
CA LYS A 17 24.74 9.59 34.27
C LYS A 17 24.15 8.37 33.54
N TYR A 18 23.38 7.57 34.26
CA TYR A 18 22.57 6.51 33.66
C TYR A 18 21.39 7.14 32.91
N PHE A 19 21.30 6.93 31.60
CA PHE A 19 20.05 7.15 30.88
C PHE A 19 19.15 5.94 31.13
N PHE A 20 18.33 6.04 32.17
CA PHE A 20 17.21 5.13 32.42
C PHE A 20 16.18 5.36 31.32
N MET A 21 15.98 4.38 30.42
CA MET A 21 14.75 4.38 29.64
C MET A 21 13.58 4.16 30.61
N PRO A 22 12.57 5.05 30.63
CA PRO A 22 11.47 4.91 31.57
C PRO A 22 10.72 3.59 31.35
N ARG A 23 10.40 2.87 32.43
CA ARG A 23 9.58 1.65 32.40
C ARG A 23 8.26 1.83 31.63
N SER A 24 7.74 3.06 31.52
CA SER A 24 6.55 3.38 30.72
C SER A 24 6.73 3.12 29.21
N ILE A 25 7.93 3.28 28.65
CA ILE A 25 8.19 3.04 27.21
C ILE A 25 8.30 1.54 26.92
N MET A 26 8.99 0.79 27.79
CA MET A 26 9.07 -0.68 27.71
C MET A 26 7.71 -1.36 27.94
N ILE A 27 6.92 -0.88 28.92
CA ILE A 27 5.56 -1.38 29.17
C ILE A 27 4.62 -1.00 28.02
N SER A 28 4.79 0.18 27.40
CA SER A 28 4.02 0.57 26.20
C SER A 28 4.32 -0.35 25.02
N SER A 29 5.58 -0.66 24.76
CA SER A 29 5.99 -1.57 23.67
C SER A 29 5.54 -3.02 23.93
N TYR A 30 5.62 -3.51 25.17
CA TYR A 30 5.15 -4.85 25.54
C TYR A 30 3.61 -4.95 25.57
N LYS A 31 2.90 -3.89 26.01
CA LYS A 31 1.43 -3.82 25.91
C LYS A 31 1.00 -3.70 24.44
N PHE A 32 1.70 -2.94 23.61
CA PHE A 32 1.45 -2.88 22.17
C PHE A 32 1.59 -4.27 21.54
N HIS A 33 2.64 -5.02 21.89
CA HIS A 33 2.87 -6.37 21.39
C HIS A 33 1.83 -7.40 21.90
N LYS A 34 1.39 -7.30 23.16
CA LYS A 34 0.40 -8.23 23.75
C LYS A 34 -1.05 -7.90 23.34
N THR A 35 -1.37 -6.62 23.13
CA THR A 35 -2.67 -6.18 22.59
C THR A 35 -2.75 -6.48 21.08
N ALA A 36 -1.66 -6.27 20.32
CA ALA A 36 -1.55 -6.74 18.94
C ALA A 36 -1.73 -8.27 18.88
N SER A 37 -1.06 -9.04 19.74
CA SER A 37 -1.20 -10.50 19.75
C SER A 37 -2.61 -11.01 20.10
N LYS A 38 -3.43 -10.25 20.84
CA LYS A 38 -4.84 -10.58 21.12
C LYS A 38 -5.81 -10.10 20.01
N MET A 39 -5.49 -9.02 19.29
CA MET A 39 -6.20 -8.64 18.06
C MET A 39 -5.91 -9.60 16.90
N PHE A 40 -4.73 -10.24 16.90
CA PHE A 40 -4.28 -11.14 15.84
C PHE A 40 -5.11 -12.42 15.68
N THR A 41 -5.85 -12.87 16.69
CA THR A 41 -6.71 -14.06 16.57
C THR A 41 -8.03 -13.80 15.83
N GLY A 42 -8.56 -12.58 15.89
CA GLY A 42 -9.71 -12.14 15.07
C GLY A 42 -9.33 -11.64 13.68
N GLN A 43 -8.07 -11.24 13.47
CA GLN A 43 -7.53 -10.69 12.22
C GLN A 43 -6.92 -11.73 11.26
N LYS A 44 -6.87 -13.03 11.60
CA LYS A 44 -6.40 -14.07 10.65
C LYS A 44 -7.25 -14.12 9.37
N SER A 45 -8.49 -13.64 9.42
CA SER A 45 -9.36 -13.46 8.26
C SER A 45 -9.02 -12.19 7.46
N LEU A 46 -8.66 -11.09 8.14
CA LEU A 46 -8.20 -9.84 7.51
C LEU A 46 -6.84 -10.01 6.79
N LYS A 47 -5.96 -10.87 7.32
CA LYS A 47 -4.68 -11.24 6.68
C LYS A 47 -4.81 -11.91 5.32
N ARG A 48 -5.97 -12.52 5.01
CA ARG A 48 -6.24 -13.16 3.72
C ARG A 48 -7.13 -12.31 2.82
N LEU A 49 -8.18 -11.69 3.38
CA LEU A 49 -9.10 -10.82 2.64
C LEU A 49 -8.41 -9.62 1.99
N CYS A 50 -7.43 -9.01 2.67
CA CYS A 50 -6.75 -7.84 2.15
C CYS A 50 -5.51 -8.21 1.32
N SER A 51 -5.04 -9.47 1.27
CA SER A 51 -3.91 -9.94 0.43
C SER A 51 -4.14 -9.80 -1.09
N GLN A 52 -5.22 -9.10 -1.48
CA GLN A 52 -5.79 -9.00 -2.81
C GLN A 52 -6.03 -7.55 -3.27
N GLY A 53 -5.39 -6.57 -2.62
CA GLY A 53 -5.25 -5.20 -3.14
C GLY A 53 -6.25 -4.21 -2.56
N LEU A 54 -5.78 -3.36 -1.65
CA LEU A 54 -6.55 -2.24 -1.10
C LEU A 54 -6.51 -1.01 -2.03
N GLY A 55 -6.46 -1.23 -3.36
CA GLY A 55 -6.03 -0.23 -4.33
C GLY A 55 -6.68 -0.33 -5.72
N PRO A 56 -6.31 0.59 -6.64
CA PRO A 56 -6.88 0.75 -7.99
C PRO A 56 -6.71 -0.46 -8.93
N ASP A 57 -6.10 -1.55 -8.46
CA ASP A 57 -5.81 -2.77 -9.20
C ASP A 57 -7.07 -3.53 -9.65
N TYR A 58 -8.17 -3.39 -8.91
CA TYR A 58 -9.44 -4.05 -9.27
C TYR A 58 -9.98 -3.58 -10.61
N LEU A 59 -9.72 -2.33 -11.02
CA LEU A 59 -10.27 -1.81 -12.26
C LEU A 59 -9.72 -2.55 -13.48
N GLN A 60 -8.39 -2.61 -13.62
CA GLN A 60 -7.79 -3.26 -14.80
C GLN A 60 -8.01 -4.76 -14.75
N MET A 61 -8.00 -5.36 -13.56
CA MET A 61 -8.25 -6.78 -13.38
C MET A 61 -9.70 -7.16 -13.72
N ALA A 62 -10.69 -6.38 -13.26
CA ALA A 62 -12.09 -6.58 -13.61
C ALA A 62 -12.33 -6.34 -15.10
N TYR A 63 -11.82 -5.24 -15.65
CA TYR A 63 -11.94 -4.95 -17.09
C TYR A 63 -11.40 -6.09 -17.95
N ALA A 64 -10.20 -6.58 -17.64
CA ALA A 64 -9.61 -7.68 -18.38
C ALA A 64 -10.41 -8.99 -18.26
N LYS A 65 -10.95 -9.28 -17.08
CA LYS A 65 -11.82 -10.45 -16.87
C LYS A 65 -13.13 -10.35 -17.63
N PHE A 66 -13.75 -9.17 -17.65
CA PHE A 66 -15.01 -8.92 -18.36
C PHE A 66 -14.81 -8.97 -19.87
N ALA A 67 -13.70 -8.43 -20.37
CA ALA A 67 -13.34 -8.52 -21.78
C ALA A 67 -12.83 -9.91 -22.22
N GLY A 68 -12.74 -10.89 -21.30
CA GLY A 68 -12.26 -12.23 -21.61
C GLY A 68 -10.76 -12.33 -21.93
N ALA A 69 -9.96 -11.36 -21.51
CA ALA A 69 -8.52 -11.33 -21.80
C ALA A 69 -7.76 -12.42 -21.02
N PRO A 70 -6.93 -13.26 -21.68
CA PRO A 70 -6.17 -14.31 -21.03
C PRO A 70 -4.96 -13.73 -20.28
N LEU A 71 -5.18 -13.28 -19.05
CA LEU A 71 -4.13 -12.72 -18.20
C LEU A 71 -3.60 -13.74 -17.18
N LYS A 72 -2.27 -13.84 -17.10
CA LYS A 72 -1.57 -14.51 -15.99
C LYS A 72 -1.27 -13.49 -14.90
N VAL A 73 -2.04 -13.53 -13.81
CA VAL A 73 -1.89 -12.59 -12.70
C VAL A 73 -0.74 -13.03 -11.79
N HIS A 74 0.28 -12.19 -11.67
CA HIS A 74 1.37 -12.36 -10.73
C HIS A 74 1.17 -11.40 -9.55
N LYS A 75 0.84 -11.96 -8.37
CA LYS A 75 0.69 -11.18 -7.15
C LYS A 75 2.06 -10.77 -6.63
N ILE A 76 2.35 -9.47 -6.68
CA ILE A 76 3.61 -8.88 -6.21
C ILE A 76 3.28 -7.82 -5.17
N THR A 77 3.80 -7.97 -3.97
CA THR A 77 3.63 -7.01 -2.87
C THR A 77 4.69 -5.91 -2.85
N ASN A 78 5.82 -6.10 -3.53
CA ASN A 78 6.91 -5.12 -3.60
C ASN A 78 6.91 -4.42 -4.97
N PRO A 79 6.58 -3.11 -5.04
CA PRO A 79 6.58 -2.36 -6.30
C PRO A 79 7.91 -2.38 -7.04
N TRP A 80 9.06 -2.50 -6.35
CA TRP A 80 10.37 -2.57 -7.00
C TRP A 80 10.62 -3.88 -7.76
N ARG A 81 9.81 -4.91 -7.51
CA ARG A 81 9.81 -6.14 -8.33
C ARG A 81 8.89 -6.02 -9.55
N SER A 82 8.12 -4.94 -9.65
CA SER A 82 7.36 -4.64 -10.86
C SER A 82 8.32 -4.26 -11.99
N PRO A 83 8.07 -4.70 -13.24
CA PRO A 83 8.88 -4.32 -14.39
C PRO A 83 9.04 -2.80 -14.57
N THR A 84 8.06 -2.02 -14.10
CA THR A 84 8.03 -0.55 -14.20
C THR A 84 8.31 0.17 -12.88
N GLY A 85 8.56 -0.58 -11.78
CA GLY A 85 8.72 -0.01 -10.44
C GLY A 85 7.42 0.48 -9.79
N THR A 86 6.28 0.41 -10.49
CA THR A 86 4.94 0.79 -10.01
C THR A 86 3.94 -0.32 -10.29
N LEU A 87 2.90 -0.40 -9.47
CA LEU A 87 1.79 -1.34 -9.63
C LEU A 87 0.49 -0.54 -9.86
N PRO A 88 -0.45 -1.06 -10.68
CA PRO A 88 -0.37 -2.31 -11.45
C PRO A 88 0.54 -2.18 -12.69
N ALA A 89 1.10 -3.29 -13.15
CA ALA A 89 1.92 -3.34 -14.37
C ALA A 89 1.55 -4.54 -15.25
N LEU A 90 1.32 -4.28 -16.53
CA LEU A 90 1.11 -5.27 -17.57
C LEU A 90 2.43 -5.51 -18.32
N LYS A 91 2.83 -6.77 -18.43
CA LYS A 91 3.98 -7.18 -19.26
C LYS A 91 3.46 -7.88 -20.51
N THR A 92 3.67 -7.28 -21.66
CA THR A 92 3.33 -7.83 -22.97
C THR A 92 4.60 -8.33 -23.67
N ARG A 93 4.48 -9.33 -24.55
CA ARG A 93 5.60 -9.83 -25.36
C ARG A 93 6.08 -8.80 -26.39
N GLU A 94 5.16 -7.99 -26.91
CA GLU A 94 5.37 -7.10 -28.05
C GLU A 94 5.71 -5.65 -27.65
N GLU A 95 4.93 -5.04 -26.74
CA GLU A 95 5.10 -3.61 -26.34
C GLU A 95 5.87 -3.42 -25.01
N GLY A 96 6.50 -4.47 -24.47
CA GLY A 96 7.25 -4.39 -23.22
C GLY A 96 6.35 -4.27 -21.98
N SER A 97 6.65 -3.34 -21.07
CA SER A 97 5.94 -3.20 -19.78
C SER A 97 5.19 -1.87 -19.66
N ILE A 98 3.89 -1.94 -19.34
CA ILE A 98 2.97 -0.81 -19.26
C ILE A 98 2.43 -0.71 -17.83
N SER A 99 2.51 0.45 -17.18
CA SER A 99 2.06 0.62 -15.79
C SER A 99 0.98 1.67 -15.55
N GLN A 100 0.65 2.47 -16.57
CA GLN A 100 -0.42 3.45 -16.43
C GLN A 100 -1.78 2.76 -16.61
N PRO A 101 -2.69 2.84 -15.63
CA PRO A 101 -4.04 2.25 -15.69
C PRO A 101 -4.78 2.45 -17.01
N SER A 102 -4.83 3.69 -17.50
CA SER A 102 -5.50 4.05 -18.75
C SER A 102 -4.83 3.41 -19.96
N LYS A 103 -3.49 3.39 -20.01
CA LYS A 103 -2.73 2.75 -21.08
C LYS A 103 -2.91 1.24 -21.11
N ILE A 104 -3.07 0.59 -19.95
CA ILE A 104 -3.36 -0.85 -19.88
C ILE A 104 -4.71 -1.16 -20.55
N ILE A 105 -5.76 -0.40 -20.22
CA ILE A 105 -7.09 -0.58 -20.82
C ILE A 105 -7.05 -0.30 -22.34
N ILE A 106 -6.37 0.78 -22.76
CA ILE A 106 -6.18 1.11 -24.19
C ILE A 106 -5.45 -0.03 -24.91
N HIS A 107 -4.41 -0.60 -24.32
CA HIS A 107 -3.67 -1.71 -24.90
C HIS A 107 -4.56 -2.95 -25.04
N LEU A 108 -5.36 -3.30 -24.02
CA LEU A 108 -6.31 -4.42 -24.11
C LEU A 108 -7.33 -4.21 -25.25
N ARG A 109 -7.86 -2.99 -25.39
CA ARG A 109 -8.76 -2.63 -26.50
C ARG A 109 -8.10 -2.79 -27.86
N LYS A 110 -6.84 -2.37 -28.02
CA LYS A 110 -6.06 -2.57 -29.27
C LYS A 110 -5.88 -4.05 -29.61
N GLN A 111 -5.73 -4.89 -28.60
CA GLN A 111 -5.63 -6.35 -28.73
C GLN A 111 -6.99 -7.04 -28.91
N LYS A 112 -8.02 -6.28 -29.28
CA LYS A 112 -9.41 -6.73 -29.49
C LYS A 112 -10.13 -7.22 -28.23
N TYR A 113 -9.58 -7.00 -27.04
CA TYR A 113 -10.26 -7.26 -25.76
C TYR A 113 -10.99 -6.00 -25.31
N ASN A 114 -12.25 -5.84 -25.73
CA ASN A 114 -13.08 -4.71 -25.36
C ASN A 114 -14.38 -5.20 -24.69
N ALA A 115 -14.65 -4.75 -23.46
CA ALA A 115 -15.90 -5.04 -22.76
C ALA A 115 -17.11 -4.24 -23.31
N ASP A 116 -16.85 -3.27 -24.20
CA ASP A 116 -17.85 -2.30 -24.68
C ASP A 116 -18.31 -2.56 -26.13
N TYR A 117 -18.05 -3.75 -26.71
CA TYR A 117 -18.36 -4.02 -28.13
C TYR A 117 -19.85 -3.90 -28.47
N ASP A 118 -20.71 -4.36 -27.58
CA ASP A 118 -22.16 -4.43 -27.82
C ASP A 118 -22.90 -3.17 -27.33
N LEU A 119 -22.17 -2.15 -26.85
CA LEU A 119 -22.79 -0.93 -26.34
C LEU A 119 -23.25 -0.01 -27.48
N SER A 120 -24.49 0.46 -27.37
CA SER A 120 -24.98 1.54 -28.21
C SER A 120 -24.26 2.87 -27.92
N ALA A 121 -24.30 3.81 -28.87
CA ALA A 121 -23.71 5.14 -28.67
C ALA A 121 -24.28 5.87 -27.43
N LYS A 122 -25.56 5.64 -27.13
CA LYS A 122 -26.22 6.17 -25.93
C LYS A 122 -25.62 5.56 -24.66
N GLU A 123 -25.45 4.25 -24.62
CA GLU A 123 -24.86 3.55 -23.47
C GLU A 123 -23.38 3.89 -23.28
N GLY A 124 -22.66 4.15 -24.38
CA GLY A 124 -21.31 4.70 -24.33
C GLY A 124 -21.25 6.10 -23.69
N ALA A 125 -22.20 6.97 -24.03
CA ALA A 125 -22.32 8.29 -23.39
C ALA A 125 -22.72 8.17 -21.91
N ASP A 126 -23.67 7.28 -21.59
CA ASP A 126 -24.06 6.99 -20.19
C ASP A 126 -22.86 6.46 -19.39
N THR A 127 -22.04 5.59 -19.98
CA THR A 127 -20.83 5.06 -19.35
C THR A 127 -19.89 6.20 -18.94
N LEU A 128 -19.60 7.13 -19.85
CA LEU A 128 -18.74 8.28 -19.56
C LEU A 128 -19.35 9.16 -18.46
N ALA A 129 -20.65 9.41 -18.50
CA ALA A 129 -21.33 10.21 -17.48
C ALA A 129 -21.24 9.57 -16.08
N PHE A 130 -21.48 8.25 -15.97
CA PHE A 130 -21.38 7.55 -14.69
C PHE A 130 -19.94 7.39 -14.20
N VAL A 131 -18.97 7.20 -15.10
CA VAL A 131 -17.55 7.18 -14.72
C VAL A 131 -17.13 8.54 -14.16
N SER A 132 -17.52 9.65 -14.80
CA SER A 132 -17.26 11.00 -14.27
C SER A 132 -17.94 11.20 -12.91
N LEU A 133 -19.18 10.74 -12.73
CA LEU A 133 -19.88 10.80 -11.44
C LEU A 133 -19.13 10.04 -10.34
N LEU A 134 -18.62 8.84 -10.65
CA LEU A 134 -17.81 8.05 -9.72
C LEU A 134 -16.52 8.76 -9.34
N GLU A 135 -15.79 9.31 -10.32
CA GLU A 135 -14.51 9.97 -10.12
C GLU A 135 -14.65 11.28 -9.32
N GLU A 136 -15.74 12.01 -9.50
CA GLU A 136 -15.98 13.29 -8.83
C GLU A 136 -16.65 13.14 -7.45
N LYS A 137 -17.52 12.14 -7.26
CA LYS A 137 -18.34 12.03 -6.03
C LYS A 137 -17.92 10.88 -5.13
N LEU A 138 -17.69 9.70 -5.68
CA LEU A 138 -17.40 8.50 -4.88
C LEU A 138 -15.91 8.37 -4.54
N LEU A 139 -15.04 8.57 -5.54
CA LEU A 139 -13.59 8.38 -5.39
C LEU A 139 -12.97 9.30 -4.33
N PRO A 140 -13.32 10.60 -4.21
CA PRO A 140 -12.81 11.45 -3.15
C PRO A 140 -13.20 10.95 -1.75
N ALA A 141 -14.42 10.46 -1.59
CA ALA A 141 -14.89 9.90 -0.33
C ALA A 141 -14.16 8.60 0.03
N LEU A 142 -13.94 7.71 -0.95
CA LEU A 142 -13.14 6.49 -0.76
C LEU A 142 -11.71 6.79 -0.33
N ILE A 143 -11.08 7.76 -0.99
CA ILE A 143 -9.73 8.22 -0.64
C ILE A 143 -9.72 8.73 0.79
N TYR A 144 -10.65 9.62 1.13
CA TYR A 144 -10.76 10.18 2.47
C TYR A 144 -10.91 9.06 3.52
N THR A 145 -11.87 8.16 3.33
CA THR A 145 -12.17 7.08 4.27
C THR A 145 -11.00 6.10 4.45
N LEU A 146 -10.25 5.78 3.40
CA LEU A 146 -9.18 4.77 3.46
C LEU A 146 -7.82 5.34 3.86
N TRP A 147 -7.53 6.57 3.44
CA TRP A 147 -6.18 7.14 3.54
C TRP A 147 -6.09 8.35 4.47
N ILE A 148 -7.15 9.13 4.65
CA ILE A 148 -7.09 10.38 5.41
C ILE A 148 -7.72 10.22 6.80
N ASP A 149 -8.83 9.48 6.93
CA ASP A 149 -9.44 9.21 8.22
C ASP A 149 -8.45 8.49 9.15
N SER A 150 -8.09 9.17 10.24
CA SER A 150 -7.01 8.73 11.13
C SER A 150 -7.24 7.33 11.70
N LYS A 151 -8.49 7.00 12.07
CA LYS A 151 -8.86 5.71 12.66
C LYS A 151 -8.71 4.60 11.63
N ASN A 152 -9.34 4.77 10.47
CA ASN A 152 -9.26 3.79 9.39
C ASN A 152 -7.83 3.62 8.86
N TYR A 153 -7.09 4.72 8.69
CA TYR A 153 -5.73 4.66 8.16
C TYR A 153 -4.79 3.92 9.12
N VAL A 154 -4.80 4.26 10.42
CA VAL A 154 -3.88 3.64 11.38
C VAL A 154 -4.23 2.18 11.63
N ASP A 155 -5.50 1.87 11.87
CA ASP A 155 -5.91 0.54 12.33
C ASP A 155 -6.01 -0.48 11.19
N VAL A 156 -6.29 -0.02 9.96
CA VAL A 156 -6.55 -0.91 8.82
C VAL A 156 -5.52 -0.70 7.71
N THR A 157 -5.54 0.47 7.06
CA THR A 157 -4.80 0.68 5.80
C THR A 157 -3.28 0.57 6.01
N ARG A 158 -2.72 1.37 6.91
CA ARG A 158 -1.28 1.38 7.22
C ARG A 158 -0.82 0.04 7.76
N CYS A 159 -1.58 -0.57 8.68
CA CYS A 159 -1.26 -1.89 9.23
C CYS A 159 -1.19 -2.94 8.12
N TRP A 160 -2.16 -2.93 7.21
CA TRP A 160 -2.18 -3.88 6.09
C TRP A 160 -0.93 -3.75 5.21
N TYR A 161 -0.61 -2.53 4.77
CA TYR A 161 0.59 -2.30 3.96
C TYR A 161 1.87 -2.64 4.74
N ALA A 162 1.94 -2.35 6.04
CA ALA A 162 3.10 -2.66 6.87
C ALA A 162 3.35 -4.17 7.02
N GLU A 163 2.30 -4.99 7.01
CA GLU A 163 2.39 -6.46 7.07
C GLU A 163 2.74 -7.10 5.71
N ASN A 164 2.31 -6.49 4.60
CA ASN A 164 2.40 -7.10 3.27
C ASN A 164 3.62 -6.64 2.48
N ILE A 165 4.20 -5.48 2.82
CA ILE A 165 5.42 -4.97 2.20
C ILE A 165 6.65 -5.48 2.96
N SER A 166 7.69 -5.87 2.22
CA SER A 166 8.96 -6.29 2.81
C SER A 166 9.72 -5.13 3.47
N PHE A 167 10.35 -5.39 4.62
CA PHE A 167 11.36 -4.49 5.19
C PHE A 167 12.45 -4.14 4.16
N PRO A 168 12.91 -2.87 4.07
CA PRO A 168 12.55 -1.70 4.90
C PRO A 168 11.39 -0.86 4.35
N LEU A 169 10.85 -1.21 3.18
CA LEU A 169 9.84 -0.41 2.49
C LEU A 169 8.54 -0.22 3.27
N ASN A 170 8.20 -1.17 4.13
CA ASN A 170 7.00 -1.12 4.97
C ASN A 170 6.92 0.12 5.87
N PHE A 171 8.05 0.74 6.22
CA PHE A 171 8.07 1.96 7.02
C PHE A 171 7.85 3.24 6.20
N LEU A 172 8.32 3.26 4.95
CA LEU A 172 8.35 4.47 4.12
C LEU A 172 7.17 4.53 3.15
N LEU A 173 6.82 3.40 2.54
CA LEU A 173 5.86 3.34 1.44
C LEU A 173 4.43 3.74 1.87
N PRO A 174 3.88 3.28 3.01
CA PRO A 174 2.54 3.70 3.43
C PRO A 174 2.42 5.21 3.60
N ASN A 175 3.45 5.85 4.18
CA ASN A 175 3.45 7.30 4.36
C ASN A 175 3.52 8.05 3.03
N ARG A 176 4.35 7.57 2.08
CA ARG A 176 4.39 8.12 0.72
C ARG A 176 3.04 8.00 0.02
N MET A 177 2.39 6.84 0.12
CA MET A 177 1.07 6.61 -0.49
C MET A 177 0.00 7.50 0.15
N HIS A 178 0.01 7.64 1.48
CA HIS A 178 -0.85 8.58 2.19
C HIS A 178 -0.71 10.01 1.64
N CYS A 179 0.52 10.53 1.52
CA CYS A 179 0.78 11.86 0.97
C CYS A 179 0.26 11.99 -0.47
N GLN A 180 0.50 10.99 -1.33
CA GLN A 180 0.01 10.99 -2.71
C GLN A 180 -1.52 11.00 -2.80
N GLN A 181 -2.20 10.25 -1.92
CA GLN A 181 -3.66 10.22 -1.90
C GLN A 181 -4.25 11.52 -1.35
N LEU A 182 -3.60 12.14 -0.36
CA LEU A 182 -4.00 13.46 0.14
C LEU A 182 -3.84 14.54 -0.93
N GLU A 183 -2.71 14.57 -1.65
CA GLU A 183 -2.49 15.48 -2.78
C GLU A 183 -3.53 15.25 -3.88
N LYS A 184 -3.82 13.99 -4.22
CA LYS A 184 -4.88 13.66 -5.18
C LYS A 184 -6.24 14.20 -4.72
N LEU A 185 -6.60 14.03 -3.45
CA LEU A 185 -7.84 14.55 -2.88
C LEU A 185 -7.92 16.08 -2.97
N ARG A 186 -6.82 16.78 -2.64
CA ARG A 186 -6.70 18.24 -2.77
C ARG A 186 -6.93 18.71 -4.20
N LEU A 187 -6.32 18.03 -5.17
CA LEU A 187 -6.49 18.35 -6.59
C LEU A 187 -7.92 18.13 -7.07
N MET A 188 -8.55 17.00 -6.74
CA MET A 188 -9.95 16.73 -7.11
C MET A 188 -10.93 17.74 -6.48
N ARG A 189 -10.64 18.20 -5.25
CA ARG A 189 -11.48 19.20 -4.58
C ARG A 189 -11.18 20.63 -4.99
N GLY A 190 -10.09 20.88 -5.72
CA GLY A 190 -9.63 22.23 -6.04
C GLY A 190 -9.20 23.04 -4.83
N ASP A 191 -8.85 22.39 -3.71
CA ASP A 191 -8.48 23.04 -2.46
C ASP A 191 -7.09 22.58 -1.99
N PRO A 192 -6.04 23.40 -2.19
CA PRO A 192 -4.68 23.03 -1.81
C PRO A 192 -4.45 23.03 -0.30
N VAL A 193 -5.29 23.74 0.47
CA VAL A 193 -5.22 23.85 1.95
C VAL A 193 -6.29 23.00 2.61
N LEU A 194 -6.81 22.00 1.89
CA LEU A 194 -7.83 21.10 2.42
C LEU A 194 -7.31 20.44 3.70
N GLU A 195 -7.98 20.78 4.80
CA GLU A 195 -7.74 20.25 6.12
C GLU A 195 -8.74 19.13 6.42
N PRO A 196 -8.26 17.93 6.80
CA PRO A 196 -9.15 16.85 7.24
C PRO A 196 -9.96 17.27 8.46
N GLY A 197 -11.28 17.13 8.36
CA GLY A 197 -12.17 17.42 9.48
C GLY A 197 -13.57 16.85 9.28
N GLU A 198 -14.39 16.94 10.31
CA GLU A 198 -15.74 16.37 10.33
C GLU A 198 -16.64 16.99 9.25
N GLN A 199 -16.49 18.29 8.98
CA GLN A 199 -17.27 18.98 7.96
C GLN A 199 -16.97 18.43 6.56
N LEU A 200 -15.68 18.28 6.22
CA LEU A 200 -15.26 17.70 4.96
C LEU A 200 -15.71 16.24 4.82
N GLU A 201 -15.60 15.45 5.89
CA GLU A 201 -16.09 14.07 5.91
C GLU A 201 -17.59 14.00 5.60
N LYS A 202 -18.40 14.88 6.21
CA LYS A 202 -19.86 14.94 5.99
C LYS A 202 -20.20 15.27 4.54
N GLU A 203 -19.53 16.24 3.96
CA GLU A 203 -19.72 16.62 2.56
C GLU A 203 -19.37 15.47 1.61
N LEU A 204 -18.20 14.85 1.80
CA LEU A 204 -17.76 13.72 0.98
C LEU A 204 -18.70 12.51 1.13
N CYS A 205 -19.15 12.21 2.35
CA CYS A 205 -20.11 11.13 2.58
C CYS A 205 -21.44 11.41 1.90
N ARG A 206 -21.99 12.63 2.01
CA ARG A 206 -23.26 13.01 1.36
C ARG A 206 -23.17 12.80 -0.15
N ASP A 207 -22.13 13.33 -0.77
CA ASP A 207 -21.90 13.26 -2.21
C ASP A 207 -21.73 11.79 -2.68
N ALA A 208 -21.01 10.97 -1.91
CA ALA A 208 -20.88 9.54 -2.18
C ALA A 208 -22.18 8.75 -1.99
N PHE A 209 -22.99 9.09 -0.98
CA PHE A 209 -24.30 8.46 -0.75
C PHE A 209 -25.26 8.71 -1.91
N GLU A 210 -25.29 9.94 -2.41
CA GLU A 210 -26.06 10.31 -3.60
C GLU A 210 -25.59 9.52 -4.82
N CYS A 211 -24.28 9.46 -5.06
CA CYS A 211 -23.69 8.67 -6.15
C CYS A 211 -24.08 7.18 -6.08
N MET A 212 -23.92 6.54 -4.91
CA MET A 212 -24.32 5.14 -4.72
C MET A 212 -25.83 4.93 -4.92
N THR A 213 -26.65 5.90 -4.51
CA THR A 213 -28.11 5.82 -4.71
C THR A 213 -28.46 5.90 -6.20
N LEU A 214 -27.83 6.80 -6.96
CA LEU A 214 -28.02 6.90 -8.41
C LEU A 214 -27.55 5.63 -9.14
N LEU A 215 -26.43 5.04 -8.71
CA LEU A 215 -25.97 3.75 -9.24
C LEU A 215 -26.96 2.62 -8.95
N SER A 216 -27.51 2.57 -7.73
CA SER A 216 -28.53 1.60 -7.35
C SER A 216 -29.79 1.76 -8.20
N GLN A 217 -30.25 2.98 -8.43
CA GLN A 217 -31.38 3.27 -9.31
C GLN A 217 -31.11 2.85 -10.75
N ARG A 218 -29.91 3.17 -11.27
CA ARG A 218 -29.53 2.83 -12.64
C ARG A 218 -29.38 1.33 -12.86
N LEU A 219 -28.86 0.59 -11.88
CA LEU A 219 -28.76 -0.87 -11.93
C LEU A 219 -30.16 -1.52 -11.88
N GLY A 220 -31.05 -1.00 -11.03
CA GLY A 220 -32.38 -1.55 -10.85
C GLY A 220 -32.34 -3.02 -10.44
N SER A 221 -33.00 -3.87 -11.24
CA SER A 221 -33.04 -5.33 -11.08
C SER A 221 -32.10 -6.09 -12.04
N GLN A 222 -31.27 -5.37 -12.80
CA GLN A 222 -30.41 -6.00 -13.80
C GLN A 222 -29.18 -6.63 -13.16
N LYS A 223 -28.59 -7.62 -13.85
CA LYS A 223 -27.35 -8.28 -13.40
C LYS A 223 -26.14 -7.39 -13.58
N PHE A 224 -26.11 -6.64 -14.68
CA PHE A 224 -25.10 -5.64 -15.05
C PHE A 224 -25.78 -4.36 -15.52
N PHE A 225 -25.04 -3.26 -15.59
CA PHE A 225 -25.61 -1.94 -15.90
C PHE A 225 -26.29 -1.86 -17.28
N PHE A 226 -25.81 -2.63 -18.26
CA PHE A 226 -26.36 -2.66 -19.64
C PHE A 226 -26.94 -4.02 -20.04
N GLY A 227 -27.38 -4.84 -19.07
CA GLY A 227 -28.10 -6.09 -19.34
C GLY A 227 -27.44 -7.32 -18.74
N ASP A 228 -27.18 -8.33 -19.57
CA ASP A 228 -26.73 -9.66 -19.15
C ASP A 228 -25.21 -9.88 -19.25
N SER A 229 -24.49 -9.00 -19.96
CA SER A 229 -23.02 -9.04 -20.10
C SER A 229 -22.36 -7.87 -19.37
N PRO A 230 -21.20 -8.06 -18.72
CA PRO A 230 -20.49 -6.98 -18.07
C PRO A 230 -19.86 -6.01 -19.08
N SER A 231 -19.91 -4.72 -18.76
CA SER A 231 -19.32 -3.63 -19.54
C SER A 231 -18.12 -2.99 -18.84
N SER A 232 -17.49 -1.99 -19.46
CA SER A 232 -16.51 -1.15 -18.76
C SER A 232 -17.10 -0.42 -17.56
N LEU A 233 -18.36 0.04 -17.63
CA LEU A 233 -19.03 0.69 -16.51
C LEU A 233 -19.09 -0.24 -15.30
N ASP A 234 -19.42 -1.51 -15.53
CA ASP A 234 -19.46 -2.52 -14.47
C ASP A 234 -18.08 -2.65 -13.81
N ALA A 235 -16.99 -2.60 -14.58
CA ALA A 235 -15.62 -2.69 -14.06
C ALA A 235 -15.28 -1.48 -13.18
N TYR A 236 -15.67 -0.28 -13.60
CA TYR A 236 -15.49 0.95 -12.82
C TYR A 236 -16.29 0.92 -11.52
N VAL A 237 -17.58 0.62 -11.57
CA VAL A 237 -18.44 0.56 -10.37
C VAL A 237 -17.93 -0.50 -9.41
N PHE A 238 -17.64 -1.71 -9.93
CA PHE A 238 -17.14 -2.81 -9.13
C PHE A 238 -15.81 -2.49 -8.44
N ALA A 239 -14.86 -1.88 -9.16
CA ALA A 239 -13.54 -1.57 -8.61
C ALA A 239 -13.58 -0.60 -7.43
N HIS A 240 -14.57 0.30 -7.40
CA HIS A 240 -14.75 1.28 -6.32
C HIS A 240 -15.59 0.73 -5.16
N LEU A 241 -16.60 -0.11 -5.42
CA LEU A 241 -17.49 -0.66 -4.40
C LEU A 241 -16.95 -1.93 -3.73
N ALA A 242 -16.23 -2.79 -4.45
CA ALA A 242 -15.73 -4.05 -3.91
C ALA A 242 -14.80 -3.89 -2.69
N PRO A 243 -13.88 -2.90 -2.66
CA PRO A 243 -13.07 -2.64 -1.47
C PRO A 243 -13.93 -2.29 -0.24
N LEU A 244 -14.97 -1.48 -0.41
CA LEU A 244 -15.87 -1.10 0.69
C LEU A 244 -16.61 -2.30 1.28
N LEU A 245 -16.95 -3.31 0.47
CA LEU A 245 -17.63 -4.51 0.96
C LEU A 245 -16.66 -5.47 1.67
N LYS A 246 -15.42 -5.58 1.18
CA LYS A 246 -14.44 -6.53 1.71
C LYS A 246 -13.77 -6.03 2.99
N ILE A 247 -13.52 -4.73 3.10
CA ILE A 247 -12.71 -4.15 4.19
C ILE A 247 -13.62 -3.83 5.38
N LYS A 248 -13.27 -4.35 6.56
CA LYS A 248 -13.95 -3.98 7.81
C LYS A 248 -13.28 -2.73 8.37
N LEU A 249 -13.93 -1.59 8.19
CA LEU A 249 -13.43 -0.29 8.63
C LEU A 249 -14.02 0.09 10.00
N PRO A 250 -13.21 0.62 10.94
CA PRO A 250 -13.70 1.18 12.20
C PRO A 250 -14.76 2.27 11.99
N ASN A 251 -14.50 3.21 11.07
CA ASN A 251 -15.45 4.19 10.60
C ASN A 251 -16.03 3.74 9.25
N GLY A 252 -17.17 3.06 9.32
CA GLY A 252 -17.80 2.40 8.18
C GLY A 252 -19.00 3.12 7.58
N LYS A 253 -19.10 4.46 7.64
CA LYS A 253 -20.27 5.21 7.12
C LYS A 253 -20.62 4.84 5.66
N LEU A 254 -19.62 4.83 4.77
CA LEU A 254 -19.80 4.42 3.36
C LEU A 254 -20.24 2.95 3.24
N GLN A 255 -19.65 2.06 4.04
CA GLN A 255 -19.98 0.64 4.05
C GLN A 255 -21.42 0.40 4.56
N GLN A 256 -21.87 1.15 5.58
CA GLN A 256 -23.23 1.07 6.10
C GLN A 256 -24.26 1.49 5.05
N HIS A 257 -24.02 2.61 4.35
CA HIS A 257 -24.90 3.05 3.26
C HIS A 257 -24.92 2.03 2.11
N LEU A 258 -23.76 1.52 1.68
CA LEU A 258 -23.70 0.50 0.65
C LEU A 258 -24.46 -0.78 1.05
N ASN A 259 -24.37 -1.20 2.31
CA ASN A 259 -25.10 -2.36 2.83
C ASN A 259 -26.62 -2.13 2.92
N SER A 260 -27.08 -0.88 2.95
CA SER A 260 -28.52 -0.56 2.85
C SER A 260 -29.05 -0.73 1.42
N LEU A 261 -28.18 -0.69 0.42
CA LEU A 261 -28.50 -0.82 -1.00
C LEU A 261 -28.31 -2.28 -1.44
N ASN A 262 -29.31 -3.12 -1.14
CA ASN A 262 -29.26 -4.57 -1.35
C ASN A 262 -28.89 -4.97 -2.79
N ASN A 263 -29.39 -4.27 -3.81
CA ASN A 263 -29.12 -4.60 -5.21
C ASN A 263 -27.64 -4.39 -5.57
N LEU A 264 -27.01 -3.29 -5.12
CA LEU A 264 -25.58 -3.04 -5.35
C LEU A 264 -24.69 -4.02 -4.57
N GLN A 265 -25.09 -4.38 -3.36
CA GLN A 265 -24.38 -5.40 -2.57
C GLN A 265 -24.42 -6.76 -3.28
N GLN A 266 -25.59 -7.18 -3.74
CA GLN A 266 -25.77 -8.43 -4.50
C GLN A 266 -24.98 -8.40 -5.82
N TYR A 267 -25.06 -7.29 -6.56
CA TYR A 267 -24.27 -7.06 -7.77
C TYR A 267 -22.78 -7.29 -7.55
N CYS A 268 -22.18 -6.65 -6.55
CA CYS A 268 -20.75 -6.83 -6.26
C CYS A 268 -20.42 -8.27 -5.82
N THR A 269 -21.30 -8.88 -5.01
CA THR A 269 -21.12 -10.26 -4.52
C THR A 269 -21.18 -11.26 -5.68
N ASN A 270 -22.08 -11.07 -6.63
CA ASN A 270 -22.22 -11.89 -7.83
C ASN A 270 -20.99 -11.77 -8.72
N ILE A 271 -20.48 -10.55 -8.94
CA ILE A 271 -19.25 -10.34 -9.71
C ILE A 271 -18.05 -11.04 -9.03
N LEU A 272 -17.93 -10.93 -7.70
CA LEU A 272 -16.89 -11.65 -6.97
C LEU A 272 -17.01 -13.16 -7.17
N ALA A 273 -18.22 -13.72 -7.08
CA ALA A 273 -18.43 -15.16 -7.25
C ALA A 273 -18.10 -15.63 -8.68
N LEU A 274 -18.49 -14.86 -9.70
CA LEU A 274 -18.34 -15.23 -11.11
C LEU A 274 -16.91 -15.05 -11.63
N TYR A 275 -16.29 -13.90 -11.37
CA TYR A 275 -15.01 -13.52 -11.97
C TYR A 275 -13.81 -13.65 -11.03
N PHE A 276 -14.08 -13.69 -9.71
CA PHE A 276 -13.07 -13.74 -8.65
C PHE A 276 -13.35 -14.86 -7.64
N PRO A 277 -13.56 -16.13 -8.06
CA PRO A 277 -14.00 -17.20 -7.17
C PRO A 277 -13.00 -17.53 -6.04
N SER A 278 -11.71 -17.24 -6.24
CA SER A 278 -10.71 -17.35 -5.17
C SER A 278 -10.97 -16.35 -4.03
N ASP A 279 -11.59 -15.23 -4.35
CA ASP A 279 -11.87 -14.14 -3.43
C ASP A 279 -13.25 -14.31 -2.77
N ALA A 280 -14.19 -14.97 -3.46
CA ALA A 280 -15.55 -15.24 -2.96
C ALA A 280 -15.63 -16.35 -1.91
N ARG A 281 -14.69 -17.32 -1.93
CA ARG A 281 -14.67 -18.48 -1.01
C ARG A 281 -14.23 -18.15 0.43
N GLU A 282 -13.94 -16.89 0.74
CA GLU A 282 -13.39 -16.46 2.02
C GLU A 282 -14.45 -16.01 3.07
N THR A 283 -15.74 -16.28 2.83
CA THR A 283 -16.82 -16.17 3.84
C THR A 283 -16.66 -17.28 4.90
N PRO A 284 -16.72 -16.99 6.22
CA PRO A 284 -16.15 -17.87 7.23
C PRO A 284 -17.04 -19.10 7.49
N GLY A 285 -16.71 -20.24 6.90
CA GLY A 285 -17.47 -21.47 7.13
C GLY A 285 -16.76 -22.81 6.93
N ARG A 286 -15.52 -22.86 6.41
CA ARG A 286 -14.87 -24.16 6.16
C ARG A 286 -13.60 -24.35 6.99
N LYS A 287 -13.75 -25.00 8.14
CA LYS A 287 -12.64 -25.65 8.85
C LYS A 287 -12.22 -26.87 8.01
N ILE A 288 -11.12 -26.75 7.28
CA ILE A 288 -10.42 -27.93 6.77
C ILE A 288 -9.39 -28.30 7.84
N HIS A 289 -9.61 -29.44 8.49
CA HIS A 289 -8.64 -30.10 9.36
C HIS A 289 -7.37 -30.39 8.54
N ALA A 290 -6.25 -29.82 8.94
CA ALA A 290 -4.93 -30.30 8.54
C ALA A 290 -4.42 -31.21 9.65
N GLN A 291 -4.24 -32.50 9.34
CA GLN A 291 -3.43 -33.40 10.15
C GLN A 291 -1.94 -33.08 9.97
N PRO A 292 -1.09 -33.36 10.98
CA PRO A 292 0.33 -33.06 10.92
C PRO A 292 1.07 -34.26 10.36
N ASP A 293 1.70 -34.12 9.19
CA ASP A 293 2.77 -35.02 8.79
C ASP A 293 4.11 -34.32 8.95
N SER A 294 4.90 -34.92 9.84
CA SER A 294 6.31 -34.67 10.10
C SER A 294 7.17 -35.05 8.91
N SER A 295 8.02 -34.14 8.45
CA SER A 295 9.40 -34.48 8.05
C SER A 295 10.21 -33.20 7.81
N ASP A 296 11.37 -33.17 8.47
CA ASP A 296 12.44 -32.19 8.40
C ASP A 296 12.83 -31.81 6.97
N LEU A 297 12.97 -30.50 6.71
CA LEU A 297 14.06 -29.88 5.94
C LEU A 297 14.00 -28.35 6.16
N ASP A 298 14.31 -27.91 7.39
CA ASP A 298 14.49 -26.49 7.70
C ASP A 298 15.86 -26.01 7.21
N ASN A 299 15.87 -25.36 6.04
CA ASN A 299 16.95 -24.46 5.65
C ASN A 299 16.34 -23.16 5.09
N GLU A 300 15.85 -22.33 6.00
CA GLU A 300 15.19 -21.06 5.68
C GLU A 300 16.22 -19.92 5.50
N PRO A 301 16.40 -19.35 4.29
CA PRO A 301 17.42 -18.32 4.00
C PRO A 301 17.11 -16.94 4.62
N HIS A 302 15.93 -16.75 5.21
CA HIS A 302 15.44 -15.45 5.69
C HIS A 302 16.00 -15.04 7.06
N LYS A 303 16.31 -16.00 7.94
CA LYS A 303 16.85 -15.72 9.29
C LYS A 303 18.29 -15.20 9.23
N ARG A 304 19.12 -15.83 8.39
CA ARG A 304 20.51 -15.38 8.16
C ARG A 304 20.56 -14.00 7.53
N ARG A 305 19.72 -13.72 6.53
CA ARG A 305 19.66 -12.39 5.90
C ARG A 305 19.29 -11.30 6.89
N ASN A 306 18.29 -11.53 7.74
CA ASN A 306 17.86 -10.53 8.73
C ASN A 306 18.93 -10.29 9.81
N GLN A 307 19.68 -11.33 10.20
CA GLN A 307 20.83 -11.20 11.10
C GLN A 307 22.00 -10.43 10.46
N ILE A 308 22.30 -10.72 9.18
CA ILE A 308 23.35 -9.99 8.45
C ILE A 308 22.98 -8.51 8.32
N LEU A 309 21.71 -8.22 8.01
CA LEU A 309 21.24 -6.84 7.86
C LEU A 309 21.29 -6.07 9.19
N SER A 310 20.95 -6.72 10.30
CA SER A 310 21.01 -6.10 11.63
C SER A 310 22.46 -5.83 12.06
N VAL A 311 23.39 -6.74 11.75
CA VAL A 311 24.81 -6.55 12.03
C VAL A 311 25.36 -5.40 11.18
N LEU A 312 25.04 -5.33 9.89
CA LEU A 312 25.46 -4.23 9.02
C LEU A 312 24.93 -2.88 9.49
N PHE A 313 23.66 -2.81 9.91
CA PHE A 313 23.09 -1.59 10.46
C PHE A 313 23.77 -1.16 11.77
N ALA A 314 24.03 -2.09 12.68
CA ALA A 314 24.72 -1.80 13.93
C ALA A 314 26.15 -1.32 13.71
N VAL A 315 26.88 -1.96 12.78
CA VAL A 315 28.24 -1.55 12.39
C VAL A 315 28.23 -0.17 11.75
N GLY A 316 27.30 0.11 10.82
CA GLY A 316 27.15 1.43 10.20
C GLY A 316 26.81 2.52 11.21
N ALA A 317 25.92 2.25 12.17
CA ALA A 317 25.58 3.19 13.24
C ALA A 317 26.75 3.44 14.21
N MET A 318 27.50 2.39 14.56
CA MET A 318 28.69 2.49 15.40
C MET A 318 29.82 3.27 14.70
N LEU A 319 30.07 3.02 13.41
CA LEU A 319 31.03 3.79 12.60
C LEU A 319 30.59 5.25 12.45
N GLY A 320 29.31 5.48 12.14
CA GLY A 320 28.76 6.84 12.05
C GLY A 320 28.90 7.60 13.36
N TYR A 321 28.59 6.96 14.49
CA TYR A 321 28.78 7.54 15.81
C TYR A 321 30.25 7.80 16.12
N ALA A 322 31.15 6.86 15.82
CA ALA A 322 32.59 6.99 16.08
C ALA A 322 33.25 8.11 15.25
N ILE A 323 32.77 8.34 14.03
CA ILE A 323 33.21 9.47 13.19
C ILE A 323 32.63 10.79 13.72
N LEU A 324 31.34 10.83 14.06
CA LEU A 324 30.67 12.05 14.54
C LEU A 324 31.19 12.52 15.90
N THR A 325 31.56 11.58 16.77
CA THR A 325 32.13 11.85 18.10
C THR A 325 33.64 12.08 18.07
N GLY A 326 34.27 12.01 16.91
CA GLY A 326 35.70 12.27 16.74
C GLY A 326 36.62 11.19 17.32
N ILE A 327 36.10 10.00 17.64
CA ILE A 327 36.88 8.86 18.14
C ILE A 327 37.78 8.28 17.03
N VAL A 328 37.39 8.44 15.76
CA VAL A 328 38.18 8.02 14.59
C VAL A 328 38.69 9.25 13.84
N THR A 329 39.97 9.56 14.00
CA THR A 329 40.66 10.59 13.22
C THR A 329 41.14 9.98 11.90
N ILE A 330 40.50 10.35 10.79
CA ILE A 330 40.95 9.97 9.45
C ILE A 330 42.22 10.78 9.15
N LYS A 331 43.39 10.20 9.41
CA LYS A 331 44.67 10.75 8.95
C LYS A 331 44.70 10.65 7.42
N ARG A 332 44.42 11.77 6.76
CA ARG A 332 44.60 11.93 5.32
C ARG A 332 46.08 12.22 5.07
N GLU A 333 46.89 11.18 4.84
CA GLU A 333 48.24 11.38 4.31
C GLU A 333 48.12 11.97 2.89
N ARG A 334 48.54 13.24 2.74
CA ARG A 334 48.83 13.80 1.42
C ARG A 334 50.20 13.27 1.00
N PRO A 335 50.34 12.68 -0.20
CA PRO A 335 51.66 12.36 -0.73
C PRO A 335 52.43 13.66 -0.96
N GLN A 336 53.61 13.77 -0.35
CA GLN A 336 54.53 14.87 -0.62
C GLN A 336 55.16 14.66 -2.00
N LEU A 337 54.89 15.59 -2.91
CA LEU A 337 55.58 15.70 -4.18
C LEU A 337 56.94 16.37 -3.94
N LYS A 338 57.99 15.62 -4.25
CA LYS A 338 59.40 16.03 -4.31
C LYS A 338 59.66 16.45 -5.76
N ASN A 339 60.15 17.67 -5.99
CA ASN A 339 60.87 18.14 -7.19
C ASN A 339 61.51 19.49 -6.79
N SER A 340 62.82 19.60 -6.54
CA SER A 340 63.98 19.63 -7.46
C SER A 340 63.93 20.81 -8.44
N GLY A 341 64.99 21.64 -8.37
CA GLY A 341 65.06 23.00 -8.91
C GLY A 341 65.17 23.16 -10.43
N HIS A 342 65.01 24.40 -10.87
CA HIS A 342 65.77 25.14 -11.89
C HIS A 342 65.25 26.60 -11.78
N ASP A 343 66.09 27.55 -11.38
CA ASP A 343 66.95 28.39 -12.24
C ASP A 343 66.13 29.26 -13.19
N ASP A 344 66.16 30.57 -12.93
CA ASP A 344 66.33 31.63 -13.92
C ASP A 344 66.52 32.95 -13.16
N GLY A 345 67.73 33.50 -13.29
CA GLY A 345 68.06 34.85 -12.86
C GLY A 345 67.69 35.90 -13.90
N ASP A 346 67.87 37.15 -13.44
CA ASP A 346 68.11 38.37 -14.21
C ASP A 346 66.87 38.94 -14.94
N GLU A 347 66.57 40.24 -14.96
CA GLU A 347 67.29 41.49 -14.64
C GLU A 347 66.24 42.63 -14.69
N GLU A 348 66.50 43.74 -13.97
CA GLU A 348 66.21 45.16 -14.34
C GLU A 348 64.74 45.61 -14.59
N ASP A 349 64.25 46.82 -14.29
CA ASP A 349 64.73 48.09 -13.71
C ASP A 349 63.49 49.03 -13.53
N GLU A 350 63.71 50.18 -12.86
CA GLU A 350 62.88 51.43 -12.80
C GLU A 350 61.55 51.36 -12.00
N ASP A 351 61.23 52.21 -11.01
CA ASP A 351 61.68 53.55 -10.56
C ASP A 351 61.52 53.69 -9.02
#